data_AF-A0AAE1Z998-F1
#
_entry.id   AF-A0AAE1Z998-F1
#
_cell.length_a   1.000
_cell.length_b   1.000
_cell.length_c   1.000
_cell.angle_alpha   90.00
_cell.angle_beta   90.00
_cell.angle_gamma   90.00
#
_symmetry.space_group_name_H-M   'P 1'
#
loop_
_entity.id
_entity.type
_entity.pdbx_description
1 polymer ?
#
loop_
_entity_poly.entity_id
_entity_poly.type
_entity_poly.pdbx_seq_one_letter_code
_entity_poly.pdbx_strand_id
1 'polypeptide(L)'
;MSVSNISNLNFNLLLDEIESGSSGSLASVIRKLRESELAAFKARIGGPTGELLASFIASLDLRVSEHNAEIEKTCSHHYQSFVDSTRELLDIQQNAEKLDNDLQALNVELEVTVNKFSESCDKLAACKLTLDHVNQCIKAIQISLPILEQCSRIERSIADGRYYHALKNLEDLEHSQLDLIRPFAFSEIIIHRIPETRRGIKEFLLHSFPSKSCFCRYNAWLC
;
A
#
# COMPACT_ATOMS: atom_id res chain seq x y z
N MET A 1 -33.72 -17.46 -90.15
CA MET A 1 -33.28 -16.07 -90.44
C MET A 1 -33.79 -15.19 -89.32
N SER A 2 -32.88 -14.37 -88.81
CA SER A 2 -32.95 -13.50 -87.64
C SER A 2 -34.21 -12.64 -87.55
N VAL A 3 -34.95 -12.77 -86.45
CA VAL A 3 -35.70 -11.65 -85.87
C VAL A 3 -35.10 -11.38 -84.51
N SER A 4 -34.08 -10.54 -84.57
CA SER A 4 -33.32 -9.91 -83.50
C SER A 4 -34.22 -9.32 -82.42
N ASN A 5 -34.05 -9.80 -81.18
CA ASN A 5 -33.95 -9.00 -79.95
C ASN A 5 -34.83 -7.72 -79.89
N ILE A 6 -36.15 -7.87 -79.90
CA ILE A 6 -37.08 -6.76 -79.65
C ILE A 6 -37.37 -6.75 -78.14
N SER A 7 -36.72 -5.80 -77.45
CA SER A 7 -36.99 -5.31 -76.09
C SER A 7 -37.18 -6.36 -74.99
N ASN A 8 -36.09 -6.99 -74.57
CA ASN A 8 -36.03 -7.65 -73.27
C ASN A 8 -35.85 -6.56 -72.19
N LEU A 9 -36.96 -5.92 -71.80
CA LEU A 9 -36.95 -4.84 -70.82
C LEU A 9 -36.56 -5.43 -69.46
N ASN A 10 -35.34 -5.15 -68.98
CA ASN A 10 -34.88 -5.68 -67.71
C ASN A 10 -35.46 -4.85 -66.56
N PHE A 11 -36.45 -5.40 -65.87
CA PHE A 11 -37.10 -4.73 -64.74
C PHE A 11 -36.13 -4.36 -63.62
N ASN A 12 -35.07 -5.13 -63.40
CA ASN A 12 -34.07 -4.78 -62.38
C ASN A 12 -33.37 -3.46 -62.72
N LEU A 13 -32.98 -3.23 -63.98
CA LEU A 13 -32.34 -1.97 -64.39
C LEU A 13 -33.27 -0.75 -64.23
N LEU A 14 -34.58 -0.95 -64.42
CA LEU A 14 -35.57 0.11 -64.21
C LEU A 14 -35.82 0.38 -62.73
N LEU A 15 -35.79 -0.67 -61.89
CA LEU A 15 -35.90 -0.54 -60.44
C LEU A 15 -34.64 0.13 -59.87
N ASP A 16 -33.44 -0.23 -60.34
CA ASP A 16 -32.18 0.42 -59.97
C ASP A 16 -32.17 1.91 -60.37
N GLU A 17 -32.74 2.25 -61.54
CA GLU A 17 -32.91 3.65 -61.98
C GLU A 17 -33.86 4.41 -61.03
N ILE A 18 -34.92 3.77 -60.52
CA ILE A 18 -35.84 4.36 -59.52
C ILE A 18 -35.13 4.56 -58.18
N GLU A 19 -34.34 3.58 -57.73
CA GLU A 19 -33.57 3.65 -56.48
C GLU A 19 -32.49 4.73 -56.52
N SER A 20 -31.96 5.07 -57.70
CA SER A 20 -30.97 6.14 -57.87
C SER A 20 -31.49 7.55 -57.51
N GLY A 21 -32.81 7.71 -57.32
CA GLY A 21 -33.43 8.93 -56.77
C GLY A 21 -33.34 10.18 -57.66
N SER A 22 -32.89 10.06 -58.90
CA SER A 22 -32.76 11.19 -59.82
C SER A 22 -34.12 11.78 -60.18
N SER A 23 -34.22 13.12 -60.17
CA SER A 23 -35.44 13.83 -60.55
C SER A 23 -35.80 13.49 -62.01
N GLY A 24 -36.91 12.78 -62.20
CA GLY A 24 -37.37 12.33 -63.51
C GLY A 24 -37.10 10.84 -63.82
N SER A 25 -36.46 10.10 -62.93
CA SER A 25 -36.29 8.63 -63.06
C SER A 25 -37.64 7.91 -63.23
N LEU A 26 -38.62 8.21 -62.39
CA LEU A 26 -39.96 7.64 -62.50
C LEU A 26 -40.62 7.96 -63.86
N ALA A 27 -40.45 9.19 -64.35
CA ALA A 27 -40.97 9.60 -65.66
C ALA A 27 -40.25 8.89 -66.83
N SER A 28 -38.93 8.68 -66.69
CA SER A 28 -38.11 7.90 -67.63
C SER A 28 -38.59 6.44 -67.70
N VAL A 29 -38.80 5.80 -66.55
CA VAL A 29 -39.26 4.41 -66.46
C VAL A 29 -40.69 4.26 -67.01
N ILE A 30 -41.62 5.15 -66.66
CA ILE A 30 -42.99 5.14 -67.21
C ILE A 30 -42.97 5.30 -68.73
N ARG A 31 -42.10 6.18 -69.26
CA ARG A 31 -41.96 6.36 -70.71
C ARG A 31 -41.40 5.10 -71.38
N LYS A 32 -40.35 4.48 -70.83
CA LYS A 32 -39.75 3.24 -71.33
C LYS A 32 -40.75 2.07 -71.33
N LEU A 33 -41.55 1.93 -70.26
CA LEU A 33 -42.62 0.92 -70.16
C LEU A 33 -43.67 1.13 -71.26
N ARG A 34 -44.19 2.35 -71.43
CA ARG A 34 -45.17 2.67 -72.48
C ARG A 34 -44.61 2.45 -73.89
N GLU A 35 -43.37 2.86 -74.15
CA GLU A 35 -42.69 2.65 -75.44
C GLU A 35 -42.55 1.16 -75.75
N SER A 36 -42.25 0.33 -74.75
CA SER A 36 -42.14 -1.13 -74.90
C SER A 36 -43.49 -1.82 -75.15
N GLU A 37 -44.57 -1.38 -74.49
CA GLU A 37 -45.93 -1.91 -74.75
C GLU A 37 -46.41 -1.55 -76.17
N LEU A 38 -46.15 -0.32 -76.62
CA LEU A 38 -46.44 0.13 -77.98
C LEU A 38 -45.64 -0.64 -79.04
N ALA A 39 -44.37 -0.96 -78.76
CA ALA A 39 -43.52 -1.75 -79.64
C ALA A 39 -44.02 -3.21 -79.74
N ALA A 40 -44.40 -3.82 -78.61
CA ALA A 40 -44.97 -5.16 -78.56
C ALA A 40 -46.32 -5.25 -79.32
N PHE A 41 -47.17 -4.22 -79.19
CA PHE A 41 -48.43 -4.12 -79.92
C PHE A 41 -48.23 -4.01 -81.44
N LYS A 42 -47.31 -3.14 -81.89
CA LYS A 42 -46.98 -2.99 -83.32
C LYS A 42 -46.39 -4.27 -83.92
N ALA A 43 -45.70 -5.08 -83.11
CA ALA A 43 -45.13 -6.35 -83.54
C ALA A 43 -46.17 -7.49 -83.67
N ARG A 44 -47.44 -7.28 -83.28
CA ARG A 44 -48.51 -8.32 -83.18
C ARG A 44 -48.17 -9.49 -82.24
N ILE A 45 -47.23 -9.30 -81.32
CA ILE A 45 -46.78 -10.33 -80.36
C ILE A 45 -47.54 -10.22 -79.02
N GLY A 46 -48.26 -9.13 -78.79
CA GLY A 46 -49.11 -8.96 -77.60
C GLY A 46 -50.15 -7.84 -77.81
N GLY A 47 -51.27 -7.94 -77.10
CA GLY A 47 -52.31 -6.89 -77.08
C GLY A 47 -52.00 -5.78 -76.06
N PRO A 48 -52.82 -4.71 -76.00
CA PRO A 48 -52.74 -3.67 -74.98
C PRO A 48 -53.30 -4.18 -73.64
N THR A 49 -52.76 -5.30 -73.16
CA THR A 49 -53.36 -6.07 -72.05
C THR A 49 -52.89 -5.58 -70.67
N GLY A 50 -51.96 -4.62 -70.59
CA GLY A 50 -51.42 -4.12 -69.31
C GLY A 50 -50.64 -5.16 -68.51
N GLU A 51 -50.35 -6.33 -69.11
CA GLU A 51 -49.64 -7.45 -68.49
C GLU A 51 -48.20 -7.09 -68.13
N LEU A 52 -47.54 -6.28 -68.98
CA LEU A 52 -46.20 -5.77 -68.71
C LEU A 52 -46.20 -4.85 -67.49
N LEU A 53 -47.15 -3.91 -67.41
CA LEU A 53 -47.32 -3.03 -66.25
C LEU A 53 -47.62 -3.84 -64.98
N ALA A 54 -48.49 -4.84 -65.04
CA ALA A 54 -48.81 -5.72 -63.92
C ALA A 54 -47.56 -6.50 -63.44
N SER A 55 -46.75 -7.03 -64.36
CA SER A 55 -45.51 -7.73 -64.03
C SER A 55 -44.43 -6.81 -63.45
N PHE A 56 -44.37 -5.56 -63.91
CA PHE A 56 -43.49 -4.53 -63.35
C PHE A 56 -43.92 -4.14 -61.94
N ILE A 57 -45.22 -3.94 -61.69
CA ILE A 57 -45.78 -3.66 -60.36
C ILE A 57 -45.45 -4.82 -59.40
N ALA A 58 -45.68 -6.07 -59.82
CA ALA A 58 -45.34 -7.25 -59.01
C ALA A 58 -43.84 -7.33 -58.68
N SER A 59 -42.97 -6.95 -59.63
CA SER A 59 -41.51 -6.90 -59.42
C SER A 59 -41.11 -5.77 -58.47
N LEU A 60 -41.80 -4.64 -58.53
CA LEU A 60 -41.61 -3.51 -57.61
C LEU A 60 -42.07 -3.85 -56.19
N ASP A 61 -43.24 -4.49 -56.04
CA ASP A 61 -43.74 -4.95 -54.75
C ASP A 61 -42.81 -5.99 -54.11
N LEU A 62 -42.26 -6.91 -54.91
CA LEU A 62 -41.26 -7.87 -54.45
C LEU A 62 -39.99 -7.15 -53.95
N ARG A 63 -39.45 -6.20 -54.72
CA ARG A 63 -38.27 -5.42 -54.33
C ARG A 63 -38.51 -4.60 -53.07
N VAL A 64 -39.68 -3.98 -52.93
CA VAL A 64 -40.08 -3.25 -51.71
C VAL A 64 -40.17 -4.19 -50.52
N SER A 65 -40.74 -5.38 -50.69
CA SER A 65 -40.81 -6.40 -49.64
C SER A 65 -39.41 -6.90 -49.23
N GLU A 66 -38.50 -7.11 -50.17
CA GLU A 66 -37.11 -7.51 -49.91
C GLU A 66 -36.37 -6.44 -49.09
N HIS A 67 -36.44 -5.17 -49.51
CA HIS A 67 -35.84 -4.06 -48.77
C HIS A 67 -36.43 -3.91 -47.36
N ASN A 68 -37.75 -4.01 -47.21
CA ASN A 68 -38.38 -3.95 -45.89
C ASN A 68 -37.89 -5.08 -44.98
N ALA A 69 -37.72 -6.29 -45.51
CA ALA A 69 -37.16 -7.41 -44.76
C ALA A 69 -35.69 -7.20 -44.39
N GLU A 70 -34.88 -6.60 -45.28
CA GLU A 70 -33.49 -6.25 -44.97
C GLU A 70 -33.39 -5.14 -43.92
N ILE A 71 -34.25 -4.12 -43.98
CA ILE A 71 -34.34 -3.07 -42.97
C ILE A 71 -34.72 -3.65 -41.62
N GLU A 72 -35.73 -4.51 -41.56
CA GLU A 72 -36.19 -5.14 -40.32
C GLU A 72 -35.09 -6.02 -39.69
N LYS A 73 -34.39 -6.81 -40.52
CA LYS A 73 -33.25 -7.61 -40.09
C LYS A 73 -32.11 -6.75 -39.54
N THR A 74 -31.76 -5.69 -40.24
CA THR A 74 -30.69 -4.76 -39.86
C THR A 74 -31.04 -4.03 -38.57
N CYS A 75 -32.28 -3.53 -38.45
CA CYS A 75 -32.78 -2.86 -37.26
C CYS A 75 -32.79 -3.81 -36.05
N SER A 76 -33.28 -5.04 -36.23
CA SER A 76 -33.32 -6.05 -35.17
C SER A 76 -31.92 -6.40 -34.66
N HIS A 77 -30.95 -6.56 -35.57
CA HIS A 77 -29.57 -6.82 -35.20
C HIS A 77 -28.94 -5.66 -34.41
N HIS A 78 -29.09 -4.42 -34.88
CA HIS A 78 -28.53 -3.26 -34.19
C HIS A 78 -29.21 -2.99 -32.84
N TYR A 79 -30.51 -3.20 -32.74
CA TYR A 79 -31.22 -3.07 -31.47
C TYR A 79 -30.73 -4.10 -30.46
N GLN A 80 -30.58 -5.36 -30.87
CA GLN A 80 -30.07 -6.41 -29.99
C GLN A 80 -28.65 -6.10 -29.50
N SER A 81 -27.74 -5.72 -30.41
CA SER A 81 -26.37 -5.31 -30.06
C SER A 81 -26.34 -4.12 -29.09
N PHE A 82 -27.21 -3.13 -29.29
CA PHE A 82 -27.34 -1.99 -28.37
C PHE A 82 -27.80 -2.41 -26.97
N VAL A 83 -28.79 -3.29 -26.90
CA VAL A 83 -29.29 -3.81 -25.62
C VAL A 83 -28.19 -4.60 -24.91
N ASP A 84 -27.43 -5.42 -25.63
CA ASP A 84 -26.34 -6.21 -25.06
C ASP A 84 -25.21 -5.32 -24.54
N SER A 85 -24.78 -4.31 -25.29
CA SER A 85 -23.80 -3.32 -24.80
C SER A 85 -24.29 -2.55 -23.58
N THR A 86 -25.59 -2.24 -23.51
CA THR A 86 -26.18 -1.57 -22.33
C THR A 86 -26.14 -2.48 -21.10
N ARG A 87 -26.41 -3.79 -21.26
CA ARG A 87 -26.29 -4.76 -20.16
C ARG A 87 -24.85 -4.92 -19.69
N GLU A 88 -23.90 -5.02 -20.61
CA GLU A 88 -22.48 -5.09 -20.27
C GLU A 88 -22.02 -3.86 -19.48
N LEU A 89 -22.47 -2.66 -19.87
CA LEU A 89 -22.14 -1.44 -19.14
C LEU A 89 -22.71 -1.44 -17.72
N LEU A 90 -23.95 -1.95 -17.55
CA LEU A 90 -24.56 -2.09 -16.23
C LEU A 90 -23.79 -3.08 -15.35
N ASP A 91 -23.34 -4.21 -15.92
CA ASP A 91 -22.54 -5.20 -15.19
C ASP A 91 -21.18 -4.61 -14.78
N ILE A 92 -20.51 -3.87 -15.68
CA ILE A 92 -19.28 -3.14 -15.36
C ILE A 92 -19.50 -2.16 -14.21
N GLN A 93 -20.62 -1.41 -14.22
CA GLN A 93 -20.95 -0.48 -13.15
C GLN A 93 -21.11 -1.21 -11.81
N GLN A 94 -21.86 -2.32 -11.78
CA GLN A 94 -22.05 -3.12 -10.57
C GLN A 94 -20.74 -3.70 -10.05
N ASN A 95 -19.88 -4.19 -10.96
CA ASN A 95 -18.56 -4.70 -10.61
C ASN A 95 -17.65 -3.58 -10.05
N ALA A 96 -17.71 -2.37 -10.60
CA ALA A 96 -16.97 -1.22 -10.09
C ALA A 96 -17.45 -0.80 -8.70
N GLU A 97 -18.76 -0.76 -8.46
CA GLU A 97 -19.33 -0.48 -7.13
C GLU A 97 -18.93 -1.55 -6.11
N LYS A 98 -18.93 -2.82 -6.50
CA LYS A 98 -18.46 -3.91 -5.64
C LYS A 98 -16.97 -3.75 -5.30
N LEU A 99 -16.13 -3.46 -6.29
CA LEU A 99 -14.70 -3.24 -6.09
C LEU A 99 -14.43 -2.05 -5.17
N ASP A 100 -15.19 -0.96 -5.30
CA ASP A 100 -15.07 0.20 -4.41
C ASP A 100 -15.42 -0.17 -2.96
N ASN A 101 -16.49 -0.93 -2.75
CA ASN A 101 -16.85 -1.43 -1.42
C ASN A 101 -15.77 -2.36 -0.84
N ASP A 102 -15.22 -3.26 -1.65
CA ASP A 102 -14.14 -4.17 -1.23
C ASP A 102 -12.86 -3.39 -0.88
N LEU A 103 -12.51 -2.34 -1.65
CA LEU A 103 -11.39 -1.45 -1.36
C LEU A 103 -11.60 -0.67 -0.05
N GLN A 104 -12.80 -0.14 0.18
CA GLN A 104 -13.13 0.54 1.43
C GLN A 104 -13.03 -0.41 2.63
N ALA A 105 -13.56 -1.63 2.51
CA ALA A 105 -13.47 -2.64 3.55
C ALA A 105 -12.01 -3.02 3.87
N LEU A 106 -11.19 -3.24 2.83
CA LEU A 106 -9.77 -3.54 2.98
C LEU A 106 -9.01 -2.37 3.62
N ASN A 107 -9.33 -1.13 3.25
CA ASN A 107 -8.69 0.05 3.85
C ASN A 107 -8.98 0.14 5.36
N VAL A 108 -10.22 -0.13 5.78
CA VAL A 108 -10.58 -0.18 7.21
C VAL A 108 -9.81 -1.29 7.94
N GLU A 109 -9.74 -2.49 7.36
CA GLU A 109 -8.99 -3.61 7.96
C GLU A 109 -7.48 -3.29 8.06
N LEU A 110 -6.93 -2.66 7.02
CA LEU A 110 -5.55 -2.23 6.98
C LEU A 110 -5.27 -1.17 8.06
N GLU A 111 -6.12 -0.15 8.19
CA GLU A 111 -6.00 0.87 9.23
C GLU A 111 -6.03 0.26 10.64
N VAL A 112 -6.94 -0.68 10.89
CA VAL A 112 -6.99 -1.41 12.18
C VAL A 112 -5.69 -2.17 12.44
N THR A 113 -5.14 -2.83 11.41
CA THR A 113 -3.89 -3.60 11.53
C THR A 113 -2.70 -2.69 11.76
N VAL A 114 -2.61 -1.58 11.04
CA VAL A 114 -1.57 -0.56 11.19
C VAL A 114 -1.62 0.06 12.59
N ASN A 115 -2.80 0.38 13.10
CA ASN A 115 -2.96 0.94 14.45
C ASN A 115 -2.51 -0.06 15.53
N LYS A 116 -2.91 -1.33 15.42
CA LYS A 116 -2.45 -2.40 16.34
C LYS A 116 -0.93 -2.59 16.28
N PHE A 117 -0.35 -2.50 15.09
CA PHE A 117 1.09 -2.60 14.90
C PHE A 117 1.82 -1.41 15.54
N SER A 118 1.31 -0.19 15.32
CA SER A 118 1.83 1.03 15.94
C SER A 118 1.82 0.94 17.47
N GLU A 119 0.70 0.53 18.08
CA GLU A 119 0.62 0.32 19.53
C GLU A 119 1.64 -0.70 20.04
N SER A 120 1.90 -1.75 19.26
CA SER A 120 2.89 -2.77 19.60
C SER A 120 4.31 -2.22 19.51
N CYS A 121 4.60 -1.38 18.52
CA CYS A 121 5.86 -0.64 18.39
C CYS A 121 6.07 0.32 19.58
N ASP A 122 5.03 1.04 20.00
CA ASP A 122 5.11 1.95 21.15
C ASP A 122 5.39 1.19 22.46
N LYS A 123 4.71 0.06 22.68
CA LYS A 123 4.99 -0.84 23.81
C LYS A 123 6.43 -1.35 23.79
N LEU A 124 6.93 -1.72 22.61
CA LEU A 124 8.31 -2.18 22.45
C LEU A 124 9.32 -1.05 22.74
N ALA A 125 9.04 0.18 22.27
CA ALA A 125 9.87 1.35 22.55
C ALA A 125 9.92 1.66 24.05
N ALA A 126 8.76 1.64 24.73
CA ALA A 126 8.69 1.81 26.17
C ALA A 126 9.47 0.71 26.92
N CYS A 127 9.34 -0.55 26.48
CA CYS A 127 10.10 -1.67 27.05
C CYS A 127 11.62 -1.47 26.87
N LYS A 128 12.07 -1.03 25.69
CA LYS A 128 13.50 -0.73 25.44
C LYS A 128 14.02 0.37 26.37
N LEU A 129 13.26 1.45 26.57
CA LEU A 129 13.63 2.50 27.53
C LEU A 129 13.78 1.94 28.95
N THR A 130 12.84 1.09 29.38
CA THR A 130 12.96 0.44 30.70
C THR A 130 14.18 -0.48 30.79
N LEU A 131 14.50 -1.23 29.73
CA LEU A 131 15.69 -2.06 29.67
C LEU A 131 16.98 -1.22 29.72
N ASP A 132 17.00 -0.05 29.07
CA ASP A 132 18.14 0.86 29.13
C ASP A 132 18.34 1.40 30.55
N HIS A 133 17.28 1.80 31.24
CA HIS A 133 17.34 2.18 32.65
C HIS A 133 17.85 1.02 33.53
N VAL A 134 17.34 -0.19 33.33
CA VAL A 134 17.80 -1.38 34.06
C VAL A 134 19.28 -1.63 33.80
N ASN A 135 19.74 -1.54 32.55
CA ASN A 135 21.15 -1.70 32.20
C ASN A 135 22.03 -0.61 32.83
N GLN A 136 21.55 0.63 32.90
CA GLN A 136 22.26 1.71 33.62
C GLN A 136 22.36 1.40 35.12
N CYS A 137 21.28 0.92 35.75
CA CYS A 137 21.30 0.48 37.15
C CYS A 137 22.28 -0.68 37.37
N ILE A 138 22.29 -1.68 36.48
CA ILE A 138 23.23 -2.81 36.56
C ILE A 138 24.67 -2.30 36.51
N LYS A 139 25.00 -1.41 35.56
CA LYS A 139 26.33 -0.81 35.46
C LYS A 139 26.71 -0.02 36.71
N ALA A 140 25.78 0.77 37.25
CA ALA A 140 25.99 1.51 38.49
C ALA A 140 26.30 0.57 39.66
N ILE A 141 25.52 -0.51 39.81
CA ILE A 141 25.74 -1.52 40.85
C ILE A 141 27.10 -2.19 40.67
N GLN A 142 27.46 -2.60 39.45
CA GLN A 142 28.75 -3.23 39.15
C GLN A 142 29.95 -2.34 39.51
N ILE A 143 29.85 -1.02 39.34
CA ILE A 143 30.89 -0.07 39.75
C ILE A 143 30.94 0.06 41.28
N SER A 144 29.77 0.13 41.94
CA SER A 144 29.69 0.36 43.38
C SER A 144 30.07 -0.85 44.25
N LEU A 145 29.82 -2.07 43.77
CA LEU A 145 30.02 -3.31 44.52
C LEU A 145 31.46 -3.52 45.02
N PRO A 146 32.52 -3.46 44.17
CA PRO A 146 33.89 -3.69 44.62
C PRO A 146 34.35 -2.67 45.68
N ILE A 147 33.82 -1.45 45.60
CA ILE A 147 34.14 -0.35 46.51
C ILE A 147 33.53 -0.61 47.89
N LEU A 148 32.26 -1.01 47.93
CA LEU A 148 31.59 -1.40 49.17
C LEU A 148 32.26 -2.63 49.80
N GLU A 149 32.67 -3.60 48.99
CA GLU A 149 33.45 -4.75 49.47
C GLU A 149 34.78 -4.31 50.07
N GLN A 150 35.51 -3.38 49.45
CA GLN A 150 36.76 -2.84 49.97
C GLN A 150 36.56 -2.10 51.30
N CYS A 151 35.53 -1.25 51.42
CA CYS A 151 35.15 -0.63 52.69
C CYS A 151 34.92 -1.66 53.80
N SER A 152 34.16 -2.73 53.50
CA SER A 152 33.92 -3.80 54.47
C SER A 152 35.20 -4.58 54.86
N ARG A 153 36.18 -4.66 53.96
CA ARG A 153 37.49 -5.29 54.22
C ARG A 153 38.38 -4.41 55.09
N ILE A 154 38.29 -3.09 54.95
CA ILE A 154 38.98 -2.12 55.82
C ILE A 154 38.43 -2.24 57.24
N GLU A 155 37.10 -2.21 57.41
CA GLU A 155 36.44 -2.36 58.73
C GLU A 155 36.84 -3.67 59.42
N ARG A 156 36.85 -4.79 58.69
CA ARG A 156 37.35 -6.08 59.21
C ARG A 156 38.83 -6.06 59.57
N SER A 157 39.68 -5.40 58.76
CA SER A 157 41.11 -5.30 59.07
C SER A 157 41.39 -4.47 60.32
N ILE A 158 40.53 -3.49 60.62
CA ILE A 158 40.58 -2.72 61.87
C ILE A 158 40.17 -3.61 63.05
N ALA A 159 39.06 -4.36 62.93
CA ALA A 159 38.59 -5.28 63.97
C ALA A 159 39.63 -6.37 64.31
N ASP A 160 40.36 -6.87 63.30
CA ASP A 160 41.41 -7.88 63.46
C ASP A 160 42.75 -7.30 63.98
N GLY A 161 42.84 -6.00 64.26
CA GLY A 161 44.05 -5.35 64.77
C GLY A 161 45.18 -5.14 63.72
N ARG A 162 44.90 -5.36 62.43
CA ARG A 162 45.86 -5.18 61.33
C ARG A 162 45.81 -3.75 60.78
N TYR A 163 46.16 -2.78 61.64
CA TYR A 163 46.03 -1.34 61.35
C TYR A 163 46.84 -0.86 60.12
N TYR A 164 48.03 -1.42 59.89
CA TYR A 164 48.84 -1.10 58.70
C TYR A 164 48.12 -1.47 57.39
N HIS A 165 47.56 -2.67 57.35
CA HIS A 165 46.83 -3.18 56.19
C HIS A 165 45.53 -2.38 55.97
N ALA A 166 44.86 -1.97 57.05
CA ALA A 166 43.70 -1.10 56.98
C ALA A 166 44.03 0.28 56.39
N LEU A 167 45.11 0.93 56.87
CA LEU A 167 45.55 2.24 56.37
C LEU A 167 45.95 2.22 54.90
N LYS A 168 46.70 1.19 54.47
CA LYS A 168 47.11 1.06 53.07
C LYS A 168 45.90 0.87 52.14
N ASN A 169 44.96 -0.02 52.49
CA ASN A 169 43.75 -0.21 51.68
C ASN A 169 42.84 1.03 51.69
N LEU A 170 42.86 1.83 52.75
CA LEU A 170 42.12 3.09 52.86
C LEU A 170 42.70 4.17 51.94
N GLU A 171 44.03 4.22 51.80
CA GLU A 171 44.73 5.12 50.88
C GLU A 171 44.53 4.70 49.41
N ASP A 172 44.59 3.40 49.12
CA ASP A 172 44.27 2.86 47.79
C ASP A 172 42.82 3.15 47.37
N LEU A 173 41.88 3.10 48.33
CA LEU A 173 40.47 3.46 48.14
C LEU A 173 40.31 4.96 47.83
N GLU A 174 41.06 5.83 48.53
CA GLU A 174 41.02 7.29 48.33
C GLU A 174 41.56 7.70 46.95
N HIS A 175 42.67 7.13 46.51
CA HIS A 175 43.35 7.57 45.29
C HIS A 175 42.84 6.91 44.00
N SER A 176 42.32 5.68 44.05
CA SER A 176 42.00 4.92 42.82
C SER A 176 40.51 4.75 42.56
N GLN A 177 39.66 4.89 43.57
CA GLN A 177 38.25 4.48 43.49
C GLN A 177 37.26 5.62 43.73
N LEU A 178 37.66 6.69 44.44
CA LEU A 178 36.75 7.82 44.75
C LEU A 178 36.28 8.58 43.50
N ASP A 179 37.12 8.73 42.49
CA ASP A 179 36.74 9.43 41.27
C ASP A 179 35.68 8.68 40.46
N LEU A 180 35.61 7.34 40.59
CA LEU A 180 34.63 6.50 39.92
C LEU A 180 33.23 6.58 40.54
N ILE A 181 33.12 6.99 41.81
CA ILE A 181 31.86 7.01 42.55
C ILE A 181 31.28 8.39 42.83
N ARG A 182 31.99 9.48 42.55
CA ARG A 182 31.48 10.85 42.75
C ARG A 182 30.07 11.13 42.20
N PRO A 183 29.60 10.48 41.11
CA PRO A 183 28.22 10.66 40.64
C PRO A 183 27.14 10.07 41.55
N PHE A 184 27.48 9.20 42.50
CA PHE A 184 26.51 8.50 43.36
C PHE A 184 26.35 9.19 44.72
N ALA A 185 25.11 9.35 45.19
CA ALA A 185 24.83 10.01 46.47
C ALA A 185 25.55 9.37 47.68
N PHE A 186 25.80 8.05 47.66
CA PHE A 186 26.51 7.38 48.77
C PHE A 186 28.01 7.70 48.82
N SER A 187 28.59 8.27 47.75
CA SER A 187 30.03 8.58 47.74
C SER A 187 30.38 9.67 48.75
N GLU A 188 29.48 10.63 48.98
CA GLU A 188 29.69 11.70 49.97
C GLU A 188 29.86 11.12 51.38
N ILE A 189 29.09 10.07 51.70
CA ILE A 189 29.17 9.39 53.00
C ILE A 189 30.51 8.66 53.14
N ILE A 190 30.97 7.99 52.08
CA ILE A 190 32.26 7.29 52.09
C ILE A 190 33.41 8.30 52.22
N ILE A 191 33.39 9.39 51.44
CA ILE A 191 34.39 10.46 51.48
C ILE A 191 34.50 11.07 52.87
N HIS A 192 33.37 11.29 53.55
CA HIS A 192 33.38 11.83 54.92
C HIS A 192 33.90 10.81 55.95
N ARG A 193 33.61 9.52 55.79
CA ARG A 193 34.04 8.47 56.74
C ARG A 193 35.51 8.11 56.66
N ILE A 194 36.16 8.27 55.50
CA ILE A 194 37.59 7.99 55.31
C ILE A 194 38.48 8.75 56.33
N PRO A 195 38.41 10.09 56.46
CA PRO A 195 39.25 10.84 57.40
C PRO A 195 38.91 10.55 58.87
N GLU A 196 37.66 10.24 59.19
CA GLU A 196 37.27 9.83 60.56
C GLU A 196 37.88 8.47 60.93
N THR A 197 37.83 7.51 60.00
CA THR A 197 38.44 6.18 60.19
C THR A 197 39.96 6.28 60.35
N ARG A 198 40.61 7.13 59.54
CA ARG A 198 42.05 7.43 59.66
C ARG A 198 42.40 8.03 61.03
N ARG A 199 41.58 8.98 61.51
CA ARG A 199 41.78 9.62 62.83
C ARG A 199 41.61 8.62 63.97
N GLY A 200 40.57 7.78 63.91
CA GLY A 200 40.32 6.74 64.91
C GLY A 200 41.45 5.71 65.02
N ILE A 201 42.00 5.25 63.90
CA ILE A 201 43.18 4.35 63.91
C ILE A 201 44.39 5.06 64.52
N LYS A 202 44.64 6.32 64.15
CA LYS A 202 45.77 7.12 64.67
C LYS A 202 45.66 7.33 66.18
N GLU A 203 44.48 7.65 66.68
CA GLU A 203 44.20 7.86 68.11
C GLU A 203 44.32 6.57 68.92
N PHE A 204 43.82 5.45 68.39
CA PHE A 204 43.99 4.13 69.01
C PHE A 204 45.47 3.72 69.11
N LEU A 205 46.25 3.93 68.05
CA LEU A 205 47.70 3.66 68.05
C LEU A 205 48.46 4.58 69.03
N LEU A 206 48.06 5.83 69.16
CA LEU A 206 48.61 6.80 70.14
C LEU A 206 48.30 6.39 71.58
N HIS A 207 47.07 5.92 71.86
CA HIS A 207 46.66 5.51 73.20
C HIS A 207 47.24 4.14 73.60
N SER A 208 47.37 3.20 72.66
CA SER A 208 47.87 1.86 72.94
C SER A 208 49.40 1.75 73.02
N PHE A 209 50.16 2.73 72.50
CA PHE A 209 51.64 2.76 72.54
C PHE A 209 52.18 4.10 73.06
N PRO A 210 52.27 4.33 74.39
CA PRO A 210 52.84 5.56 74.97
C PRO A 210 54.38 5.62 74.92
N SER A 211 55.05 4.59 74.40
CA SER A 211 56.52 4.53 74.30
C SER A 211 57.03 5.12 72.99
N LYS A 212 57.74 6.25 73.09
CA LYS A 212 58.29 7.06 71.99
C LYS A 212 59.26 6.34 71.03
N SER A 213 59.66 5.08 71.30
CA SER A 213 60.63 4.37 70.46
C SER A 213 60.05 3.61 69.26
N CYS A 214 58.75 3.28 69.22
CA CYS A 214 58.14 2.67 68.02
C CYS A 214 57.57 3.71 67.03
N PHE A 215 57.49 4.98 67.44
CA PHE A 215 56.90 6.06 66.65
C PHE A 215 57.67 6.32 65.34
N CYS A 216 59.00 6.15 65.33
CA CYS A 216 59.84 6.43 64.17
C CYS A 216 59.60 5.53 62.95
N ARG A 217 59.00 4.34 63.13
CA ARG A 217 58.75 3.41 62.01
C ARG A 217 57.40 3.65 61.33
N TYR A 218 56.47 4.31 62.03
CA TYR A 218 55.14 4.68 61.53
C TYR A 218 55.06 6.15 61.09
N ASN A 219 55.92 7.04 61.60
CA ASN A 219 55.92 8.45 61.23
C ASN A 219 56.36 8.72 59.79
N ALA A 220 57.04 7.78 59.13
CA ALA A 220 57.39 7.91 57.71
C ALA A 220 56.20 7.73 56.75
N TRP A 221 55.05 7.27 57.27
CA TRP A 221 53.81 7.04 56.51
C TRP A 221 52.65 7.94 56.95
N LEU A 222 52.91 8.89 57.85
CA LEU A 222 51.88 9.74 58.48
C LEU A 222 52.01 11.23 58.14
N CYS A 223 52.99 11.58 57.30
CA CYS A 223 53.15 12.87 56.62
C CYS A 223 52.85 12.71 55.14
#